data_AF-A0A1E1WX33-F1
#
_entry.id   AF-A0A1E1WX33-F1
#
_cell.length_a   1.000
_cell.length_b   1.000
_cell.length_c   1.000
_cell.angle_alpha   90.00
_cell.angle_beta   90.00
_cell.angle_gamma   90.00
#
_symmetry.space_group_name_H-M   'P 1'
#
loop_
_entity.id
_entity.type
_entity.pdbx_description
1 polymer ?
#
loop_
_entity_poly.entity_id
_entity_poly.type
_entity_poly.pdbx_seq_one_letter_code
_entity_poly.pdbx_strand_id
1 'polypeptide(L)'
;MAGRFALILSASVKWVWTMELFPTAARGFGFAACFTLGRIGGIVSPFMSLLKKQAPVLVVPGLLATAGILGAAAACLLPETRGIELPDTFDEAEDVAKGQARSEEFELATRICLEE
;
A
#
# COMPACT_ATOMS: atom_id res chain seq x y z
N MET A 1 19.19 -11.34 -9.66
CA MET A 1 17.86 -11.39 -10.31
C MET A 1 16.71 -11.41 -9.31
N ALA A 2 16.80 -12.14 -8.19
CA ALA A 2 15.77 -12.17 -7.14
C ALA A 2 15.23 -10.80 -6.70
N GLY A 3 16.10 -9.80 -6.49
CA GLY A 3 15.66 -8.45 -6.10
C GLY A 3 14.75 -7.76 -7.11
N ARG A 4 14.97 -7.96 -8.42
CA ARG A 4 14.09 -7.39 -9.45
C ARG A 4 12.72 -8.07 -9.47
N PHE A 5 12.69 -9.40 -9.31
CA PHE A 5 11.45 -10.15 -9.23
C PHE A 5 10.61 -9.72 -8.02
N ALA A 6 11.23 -9.59 -6.85
CA ALA A 6 10.54 -9.15 -5.63
C ALA A 6 9.93 -7.74 -5.79
N LEU A 7 10.67 -6.82 -6.42
CA LEU A 7 10.17 -5.47 -6.69
C LEU A 7 8.95 -5.47 -7.61
N ILE A 8 8.95 -6.29 -8.67
CA ILE A 8 7.84 -6.38 -9.61
C ILE A 8 6.61 -7.00 -8.93
N LEU A 9 6.79 -8.11 -8.22
CA LEU A 9 5.70 -8.79 -7.51
C LEU A 9 5.05 -7.87 -6.48
N SER A 10 5.87 -7.19 -5.65
CA SER A 10 5.36 -6.23 -4.66
C SER A 10 4.65 -5.06 -5.32
N ALA A 11 5.15 -4.56 -6.45
CA ALA A 11 4.46 -3.52 -7.21
C ALA A 11 3.08 -4.03 -7.68
N SER A 12 3.01 -5.19 -8.33
CA SER A 12 1.75 -5.77 -8.80
C SER A 12 0.70 -5.93 -7.70
N VAL A 13 1.07 -6.43 -6.52
CA VAL A 13 0.15 -6.57 -5.39
C VAL A 13 -0.35 -5.21 -4.91
N LYS A 14 0.55 -4.24 -4.75
CA LYS A 14 0.18 -2.87 -4.33
C LYS A 14 -0.80 -2.21 -5.30
N TRP A 15 -0.65 -2.48 -6.60
CA TRP A 15 -1.54 -1.98 -7.64
C TRP A 15 -2.95 -2.54 -7.51
N VAL A 16 -3.09 -3.84 -7.28
CA VAL A 16 -4.39 -4.48 -7.02
C VAL A 16 -5.01 -3.88 -5.76
N TRP A 17 -4.21 -3.75 -4.69
CA TRP A 17 -4.68 -3.21 -3.42
C TRP A 17 -5.19 -1.77 -3.53
N THR A 18 -4.51 -0.97 -4.35
CA THR A 18 -4.93 0.41 -4.67
C THR A 18 -6.32 0.44 -5.31
N MET A 19 -6.65 -0.53 -6.16
CA MET A 19 -7.95 -0.57 -6.84
C MET A 19 -9.08 -1.06 -5.93
N GLU A 20 -8.76 -1.86 -4.91
CA GLU A 20 -9.70 -2.35 -3.91
C GLU A 20 -9.97 -1.32 -2.80
N LEU A 21 -8.97 -0.51 -2.44
CA LEU A 21 -9.10 0.48 -1.37
C LEU A 21 -9.84 1.74 -1.80
N PHE A 22 -9.76 2.13 -3.07
CA PHE A 22 -10.39 3.36 -3.57
C PHE A 22 -11.75 3.09 -4.24
N PRO A 23 -12.82 3.82 -3.84
CA PRO A 23 -14.13 3.68 -4.44
C PRO A 23 -14.11 4.11 -5.91
N THR A 24 -15.02 3.56 -6.72
CA THR A 24 -15.04 3.71 -8.18
C THR A 24 -14.95 5.19 -8.63
N ALA A 25 -15.58 6.11 -7.89
CA ALA A 25 -15.54 7.55 -8.15
C ALA A 25 -14.17 8.23 -7.93
N ALA A 26 -13.34 7.73 -7.00
CA ALA A 26 -12.07 8.34 -6.61
C ALA A 26 -10.83 7.54 -7.08
N ARG A 27 -11.02 6.31 -7.56
CA ARG A 27 -9.95 5.38 -7.97
C ARG A 27 -8.94 6.00 -8.94
N GLY A 28 -9.42 6.72 -9.97
CA GLY A 28 -8.54 7.36 -10.95
C GLY A 28 -7.64 8.45 -10.34
N PHE A 29 -8.19 9.26 -9.43
CA PHE A 29 -7.44 10.31 -8.75
C PHE A 29 -6.46 9.74 -7.71
N GLY A 30 -6.92 8.80 -6.88
CA GLY A 30 -6.07 8.12 -5.89
C GLY A 30 -4.89 7.39 -6.54
N PHE A 31 -5.15 6.71 -7.65
CA PHE A 31 -4.12 6.06 -8.44
C PHE A 31 -3.10 7.07 -9.01
N ALA A 32 -3.57 8.18 -9.59
CA ALA A 32 -2.71 9.23 -10.11
C ALA A 32 -1.84 9.86 -9.02
N ALA A 33 -2.40 10.11 -7.83
CA ALA A 33 -1.67 10.67 -6.68
C ALA A 33 -0.56 9.73 -6.19
N CYS A 34 -0.83 8.42 -6.07
CA CYS A 34 0.21 7.45 -5.73
C CYS A 34 1.34 7.43 -6.78
N PHE A 35 1.00 7.53 -8.06
CA PHE A 35 1.98 7.49 -9.13
C PHE A 35 2.87 8.74 -9.17
N THR A 36 2.30 9.93 -8.92
CA THR A 36 3.07 11.18 -8.84
C THR A 36 4.01 11.19 -7.64
N LEU A 37 3.59 10.65 -6.49
CA LEU A 37 4.48 10.44 -5.34
C LEU A 37 5.66 9.52 -5.69
N GLY A 38 5.43 8.46 -6.47
CA GLY A 38 6.50 7.60 -7.00
C GLY A 38 7.50 8.34 -7.90
N ARG A 39 7.04 9.34 -8.68
CA ARG A 39 7.91 10.16 -9.53
C ARG A 39 8.85 11.05 -8.73
N ILE A 40 8.48 11.47 -7.52
CA ILE A 40 9.37 12.22 -6.62
C ILE A 40 10.63 11.38 -6.32
N GLY A 41 10.48 10.07 -6.11
CA GLY A 41 11.64 9.18 -5.94
C GLY A 41 12.58 9.16 -7.15
N GLY A 42 12.02 9.26 -8.37
CA GLY A 42 12.79 9.40 -9.60
C GLY A 42 13.57 10.73 -9.69
N ILE A 43 12.96 11.82 -9.23
CA ILE A 43 13.60 13.15 -9.16
C ILE A 43 14.73 13.16 -8.12
N VAL A 44 14.57 12.43 -7.01
CA VAL A 44 15.58 12.32 -5.95
C VAL A 44 16.78 11.46 -6.39
N SER A 45 16.59 10.50 -7.28
CA SER A 45 17.64 9.58 -7.78
C SER A 45 18.98 10.24 -8.18
N PRO A 46 19.02 11.29 -9.05
CA PRO A 46 20.27 11.95 -9.41
C PRO A 46 21.00 12.59 -8.21
N PHE A 47 20.27 13.11 -7.22
CA PHE A 47 20.86 13.68 -6.00
C PHE A 47 21.55 12.60 -5.15
N MET A 48 21.00 11.38 -5.12
CA MET A 48 21.64 10.25 -4.43
C MET A 48 22.95 9.83 -5.11
N SER A 49 23.00 9.91 -6.44
CA SER A 49 24.22 9.62 -7.22
C SER A 49 25.32 10.66 -6.99
N LEU A 50 24.93 11.93 -6.83
CA LEU A 50 25.84 12.99 -6.39
C LEU A 50 26.37 12.71 -4.98
N LEU A 51 25.49 12.41 -4.02
CA LEU A 51 25.86 12.16 -2.63
C LEU A 51 26.81 10.96 -2.47
N LYS A 52 26.69 9.94 -3.33
CA LYS A 52 27.59 8.78 -3.35
C LYS A 52 29.06 9.14 -3.60
N LYS A 53 29.36 10.29 -4.23
CA LYS A 53 30.74 10.73 -4.49
C LYS A 53 31.43 11.33 -3.27
N GLN A 54 30.68 11.93 -2.34
CA GLN A 54 31.22 12.59 -1.14
C GLN A 54 30.96 11.80 0.15
N ALA A 55 29.95 10.92 0.18
CA ALA A 55 29.56 10.17 1.37
C ALA A 55 30.10 8.72 1.36
N PRO A 56 30.19 8.07 2.54
CA PRO A 56 30.52 6.65 2.64
C PRO A 56 29.56 5.80 1.80
N VAL A 57 30.08 4.75 1.16
CA VAL A 57 29.34 3.86 0.23
C VAL A 57 28.05 3.30 0.83
N LEU A 58 27.97 3.17 2.17
CA LEU A 58 26.84 2.59 2.89
C LEU A 58 25.68 3.57 3.14
N VAL A 59 25.89 4.89 3.05
CA VAL A 59 24.86 5.89 3.40
C VAL A 59 23.65 5.78 2.47
N VAL A 60 23.88 5.66 1.17
CA VAL A 60 22.82 5.60 0.15
C VAL A 60 21.99 4.30 0.27
N PRO A 61 22.59 3.09 0.34
CA PRO A 61 21.84 1.86 0.63
C PRO A 61 21.12 1.89 1.97
N GLY A 62 21.73 2.46 3.01
CA GLY A 62 21.13 2.57 4.34
C GLY A 62 19.85 3.41 4.34
N LEU A 63 19.86 4.56 3.67
CA LEU A 63 18.68 5.41 3.47
C LEU A 63 17.55 4.71 2.71
N LEU A 64 17.87 3.98 1.64
CA LEU A 64 16.87 3.20 0.89
C LEU A 64 16.30 2.07 1.74
N ALA A 65 17.15 1.39 2.51
CA ALA A 65 16.73 0.29 3.36
C ALA A 65 15.81 0.78 4.49
N THR A 66 16.15 1.88 5.17
CA THR A 66 15.29 2.45 6.22
C THR A 66 13.95 2.94 5.67
N ALA A 67 13.95 3.63 4.52
CA ALA A 67 12.72 4.04 3.85
C ALA A 67 11.86 2.83 3.44
N GLY A 68 12.48 1.75 2.94
CA GLY A 68 11.79 0.51 2.60
C GLY A 68 11.19 -0.20 3.81
N ILE A 69 11.91 -0.27 4.93
CA ILE A 69 11.43 -0.86 6.18
C ILE A 69 10.25 -0.05 6.74
N LEU A 70 10.33 1.28 6.74
CA LEU A 70 9.22 2.14 7.15
C LEU A 70 7.99 1.94 6.26
N GLY A 71 8.19 1.84 4.95
CA GLY A 71 7.10 1.54 4.01
C GLY A 71 6.48 0.16 4.24
N ALA A 72 7.30 -0.86 4.54
CA ALA A 72 6.82 -2.20 4.86
C ALA A 72 6.06 -2.23 6.20
N ALA A 73 6.55 -1.52 7.21
CA ALA A 73 5.85 -1.38 8.49
C ALA A 73 4.50 -0.67 8.31
N ALA A 74 4.44 0.40 7.52
CA ALA A 74 3.19 1.07 7.17
C ALA A 74 2.24 0.15 6.38
N ALA A 75 2.75 -0.72 5.52
CA ALA A 75 1.95 -1.71 4.82
C ALA A 75 1.37 -2.79 5.76
N CYS A 76 2.05 -3.13 6.86
CA CYS A 76 1.49 -4.00 7.90
C CYS A 76 0.34 -3.34 8.68
N LEU A 77 0.26 -2.00 8.72
CA LEU A 77 -0.86 -1.28 9.32
C LEU A 77 -2.08 -1.19 8.38
N LEU A 78 -1.91 -1.52 7.10
CA LEU A 78 -3.02 -1.46 6.16
C LEU A 78 -3.98 -2.64 6.41
N PRO A 79 -5.29 -2.38 6.56
CA PRO A 79 -6.28 -3.44 6.73
C PRO A 79 -6.31 -4.35 5.51
N GLU A 80 -6.40 -5.66 5.75
CA GLU A 80 -6.50 -6.66 4.69
C GLU A 80 -7.87 -6.54 3.99
N THR A 81 -7.87 -6.27 2.69
CA THR A 81 -9.06 -5.98 1.84
C THR A 81 -9.65 -7.23 1.17
N ARG A 82 -9.08 -8.41 1.44
CA ARG A 82 -9.40 -9.64 0.72
C ARG A 82 -10.80 -10.14 1.11
N GLY A 83 -11.74 -10.06 0.16
CA GLY A 83 -13.10 -10.62 0.28
C GLY A 83 -14.21 -9.61 0.57
N ILE A 84 -13.88 -8.32 0.65
CA ILE A 84 -14.85 -7.23 0.87
C ILE A 84 -15.44 -6.81 -0.48
N GLU A 85 -16.77 -6.67 -0.59
CA GLU A 85 -17.41 -6.07 -1.77
C GLU A 85 -16.91 -4.63 -1.95
N LEU A 86 -16.54 -4.26 -3.18
CA LEU A 86 -15.89 -2.97 -3.43
C LEU A 86 -16.85 -1.83 -3.08
N PRO A 87 -16.48 -0.91 -2.16
CA PRO A 87 -17.33 0.20 -1.79
C PRO A 87 -17.51 1.12 -3.00
N ASP A 88 -18.75 1.35 -3.40
CA ASP A 88 -19.09 2.26 -4.49
C ASP A 88 -19.27 3.69 -4.00
N THR A 89 -19.41 3.88 -2.69
CA THR A 89 -19.68 5.17 -2.03
C THR A 89 -18.58 5.57 -1.03
N PHE A 90 -18.41 6.89 -0.83
CA PHE A 90 -17.39 7.43 0.10
C PHE A 90 -17.64 7.05 1.55
N ASP A 91 -18.91 6.93 1.96
CA ASP A 91 -19.29 6.55 3.32
C ASP A 91 -18.87 5.09 3.62
N GLU A 92 -19.09 4.17 2.67
CA GLU A 92 -18.66 2.77 2.78
C GLU A 92 -17.12 2.64 2.82
N ALA A 93 -16.40 3.50 2.10
CA ALA A 93 -14.93 3.54 2.14
C ALA A 93 -14.40 4.05 3.50
N GLU A 94 -15.13 4.93 4.19
CA GLU A 94 -14.76 5.44 5.52
C GLU A 94 -14.96 4.38 6.61
N ASP A 95 -16.00 3.53 6.49
CA ASP A 95 -16.26 2.43 7.42
C ASP A 95 -15.25 1.28 7.32
N VAL A 96 -14.75 1.02 6.09
CA VAL A 96 -13.61 0.12 5.87
C VAL A 96 -12.32 0.71 6.47
N ALA A 97 -12.11 2.02 6.36
CA ALA A 97 -10.93 2.70 6.90
C ALA A 97 -10.92 2.76 8.45
N LYS A 98 -12.08 2.81 9.10
CA LYS A 98 -12.23 2.76 10.57
C LYS A 98 -12.08 1.37 11.18
N GLY A 99 -11.96 0.33 10.34
CA GLY A 99 -11.85 -1.07 10.81
C GLY A 99 -13.15 -1.64 11.41
N GLN A 100 -14.30 -0.96 11.26
CA GLN A 100 -15.58 -1.40 11.80
C GLN A 100 -16.26 -2.50 10.96
N ALA A 101 -15.96 -2.57 9.66
CA ALA A 101 -16.47 -3.64 8.77
C ALA A 101 -16.10 -5.06 9.25
N ARG A 102 -15.01 -5.22 10.02
CA ARG A 102 -14.61 -6.52 10.60
C ARG A 102 -15.45 -6.92 11.81
N SER A 103 -16.04 -5.99 12.58
CA SER A 103 -16.85 -6.40 13.74
C SER A 103 -18.18 -7.01 13.28
N GLU A 104 -18.83 -6.43 12.28
CA GLU A 104 -20.15 -6.92 11.84
C GLU A 104 -20.06 -8.13 10.93
N GLU A 105 -19.11 -8.21 9.98
CA GLU A 105 -19.01 -9.36 9.07
C GLU A 105 -18.44 -10.62 9.76
N PHE A 106 -17.51 -10.45 10.71
CA PHE A 106 -17.02 -11.55 11.54
C PHE A 106 -18.08 -12.01 12.56
N GLU A 107 -18.90 -11.10 13.12
CA GLU A 107 -20.01 -11.46 14.00
C GLU A 107 -21.16 -12.13 13.22
N LEU A 108 -21.44 -11.71 11.98
CA LEU A 108 -22.45 -12.33 11.11
C LEU A 108 -22.00 -13.73 10.66
N ALA A 109 -20.75 -13.89 10.23
CA ALA A 109 -20.19 -15.19 9.84
C ALA A 109 -20.10 -16.16 11.05
N THR A 110 -19.82 -15.65 12.25
CA THR A 110 -19.80 -16.45 13.48
C THR A 110 -21.21 -16.86 13.92
N ARG A 111 -22.24 -16.00 13.72
CA ARG A 111 -23.65 -16.36 13.97
C ARG A 111 -24.16 -17.42 13.00
N ILE A 112 -23.83 -17.31 11.71
CA ILE A 112 -24.23 -18.30 10.70
C ILE A 112 -23.59 -19.67 10.96
N CYS A 113 -22.33 -19.71 11.41
CA CYS A 113 -21.66 -20.96 11.78
C CYS A 113 -22.11 -21.55 13.13
N LEU A 114 -22.86 -20.82 13.96
CA LEU A 114 -23.39 -21.30 15.25
C LEU A 114 -24.86 -21.75 15.17
N GLU A 115 -25.49 -21.57 14.01
CA GLU A 115 -26.90 -21.96 13.75
C GLU A 115 -27.01 -23.23 12.88
N GLU A 116 -25.88 -23.84 12.53
CA GLU A 116 -25.71 -25.20 11.94
C GLU A 116 -25.02 -26.14 12.94
#